data_AF-A0A434TW33-F1
#
_entry.id   AF-A0A434TW33-F1
#
_cell.length_a   1.000
_cell.length_b   1.000
_cell.length_c   1.000
_cell.angle_alpha   90.00
_cell.angle_beta   90.00
_cell.angle_gamma   90.00
#
_symmetry.space_group_name_H-M   'P 1'
#
loop_
_entity.id
_entity.type
_entity.pdbx_description
1 polymer ?
#
loop_
_entity_poly.entity_id
_entity_poly.type
_entity_poly.pdbx_seq_one_letter_code
_entity_poly.pdbx_strand_id
1 'polypeptide(L)'
;MLEFYGQKLSSRLLLGTALYPSPAIMAEAVKASGTEIVTVSLRRETSGGKAGGQFWSLVQSLGVRVLPNTAGCHSVVEAVTTARMAREVFGTDWIKLEVIGNHDTLQPDVFGLVEAARILASEGFEVFPYTTDDLIVAERLLDAGCRLLMPW
;
A
#
# COMPACT_ATOMS: atom_id res chain seq x y z
N MET A 1 16.75 -6.70 12.99
CA MET A 1 16.43 -6.44 11.57
C MET A 1 14.91 -6.49 11.46
N LEU A 2 14.28 -5.53 10.79
CA LEU A 2 12.83 -5.54 10.59
C LEU A 2 12.50 -6.59 9.53
N GLU A 3 11.40 -7.32 9.67
CA GLU A 3 11.00 -8.35 8.71
C GLU A 3 9.52 -8.21 8.40
N PHE A 4 9.18 -8.09 7.11
CA PHE A 4 7.82 -8.12 6.61
C PHE A 4 7.67 -9.29 5.68
N TYR A 5 6.80 -10.23 6.04
CA TYR A 5 6.50 -11.40 5.21
C TYR A 5 7.75 -12.12 4.66
N GLY A 6 8.75 -12.37 5.51
CA GLY A 6 10.01 -13.02 5.11
C GLY A 6 11.05 -12.10 4.47
N GLN A 7 10.68 -10.85 4.14
CA GLN A 7 11.61 -9.86 3.59
C GLN A 7 12.25 -9.05 4.72
N LYS A 8 13.57 -9.17 4.83
CA LYS A 8 14.36 -8.45 5.82
C LYS A 8 14.71 -7.04 5.33
N LEU A 9 14.57 -6.07 6.22
CA LEU A 9 14.80 -4.65 5.99
C LEU A 9 15.73 -4.10 7.06
N SER A 10 16.63 -3.23 6.63
CA SER A 10 17.49 -2.41 7.48
C SER A 10 16.81 -1.11 7.91
N SER A 11 16.06 -0.49 7.00
CA SER A 11 15.30 0.73 7.26
C SER A 11 13.93 0.43 7.86
N ARG A 12 13.53 1.24 8.85
CA ARG A 12 12.20 1.21 9.46
C ARG A 12 11.27 2.31 8.92
N LEU A 13 11.78 3.14 8.00
CA LEU A 13 11.04 4.21 7.37
C LEU A 13 10.45 3.70 6.06
N LEU A 14 9.15 3.90 5.88
CA LEU A 14 8.43 3.70 4.62
C LEU A 14 8.01 5.07 4.11
N LEU A 15 8.09 5.32 2.80
CA LEU A 15 7.66 6.58 2.23
C LEU A 15 6.48 6.42 1.28
N GLY A 16 5.56 7.38 1.33
CA GLY A 16 4.60 7.58 0.25
C GLY A 16 5.26 8.22 -0.96
N THR A 17 4.64 8.11 -2.13
CA THR A 17 5.12 8.82 -3.33
C THR A 17 4.34 10.10 -3.61
N ALA A 18 3.17 10.30 -3.02
CA ALA A 18 2.28 11.44 -3.29
C ALA A 18 2.76 12.74 -2.63
N LEU A 19 2.15 13.88 -3.01
CA LEU A 19 2.35 15.21 -2.41
C LEU A 19 3.76 15.83 -2.56
N TYR A 20 4.64 15.25 -3.37
CA TYR A 20 5.89 15.89 -3.75
C TYR A 20 5.67 16.95 -4.84
N PRO A 21 6.39 18.09 -4.79
CA PRO A 21 6.27 19.14 -5.82
C PRO A 21 6.69 18.68 -7.22
N SER A 22 7.58 17.69 -7.31
CA SER A 22 7.96 17.08 -8.59
C SER A 22 8.47 15.64 -8.41
N PRO A 23 8.48 14.82 -9.49
CA PRO A 23 9.05 13.48 -9.45
C PRO A 23 10.55 13.47 -9.10
N ALA A 24 11.30 14.50 -9.50
CA ALA A 24 12.71 14.64 -9.15
C ALA A 24 12.91 14.83 -7.63
N ILE A 25 12.10 15.69 -7.00
CA ILE A 25 12.17 15.91 -5.54
C ILE A 25 11.78 14.64 -4.78
N MET A 26 10.77 13.90 -5.26
CA MET A 26 10.41 12.60 -4.70
C MET A 26 11.59 11.62 -4.76
N ALA A 27 12.27 11.52 -5.90
CA ALA A 27 13.41 10.61 -6.06
C ALA A 27 14.58 10.95 -5.12
N GLU A 28 14.90 12.24 -4.98
CA GLU A 28 15.93 12.69 -4.05
C GLU A 28 15.54 12.45 -2.59
N ALA A 29 14.27 12.65 -2.22
CA ALA A 29 13.78 12.34 -0.88
C ALA A 29 13.89 10.84 -0.56
N VAL A 30 13.53 9.96 -1.50
CA VAL A 30 13.68 8.51 -1.34
C VAL A 30 15.14 8.14 -1.09
N LYS A 31 16.07 8.63 -1.93
CA LYS A 31 17.51 8.37 -1.78
C LYS A 31 18.04 8.88 -0.44
N ALA A 32 17.73 10.14 -0.09
CA ALA A 32 18.23 10.76 1.14
C ALA A 32 17.71 10.05 2.41
N SER A 33 16.49 9.53 2.36
CA SER A 33 15.86 8.86 3.49
C SER A 33 16.42 7.47 3.79
N GLY A 34 17.06 6.82 2.81
CA GLY A 34 17.45 5.41 2.91
C GLY A 34 16.27 4.45 3.09
N THR A 35 15.05 4.86 2.70
CA THR A 35 13.90 3.94 2.67
C THR A 35 14.15 2.79 1.70
N GLU A 36 13.68 1.61 2.07
CA GLU A 36 13.73 0.42 1.21
C GLU A 36 12.36 0.11 0.59
N ILE A 37 11.33 0.87 0.96
CA ILE A 37 9.94 0.66 0.53
C ILE A 37 9.30 2.01 0.20
N VAL A 38 8.63 2.07 -0.95
CA VAL A 38 7.76 3.19 -1.32
C VAL A 38 6.35 2.71 -1.64
N THR A 39 5.34 3.45 -1.18
CA THR A 39 3.94 3.14 -1.52
C THR A 39 3.51 3.81 -2.82
N VAL A 40 2.80 3.08 -3.68
CA VAL A 40 2.34 3.57 -4.98
C VAL A 40 0.85 3.28 -5.17
N SER A 41 0.08 4.26 -5.64
CA SER A 41 -1.33 4.03 -5.99
C SER A 41 -1.46 3.70 -7.48
N LEU A 42 -2.34 2.76 -7.81
CA LEU A 42 -2.62 2.39 -9.20
C LEU A 42 -3.19 3.57 -10.00
N ARG A 43 -4.00 4.42 -9.34
CA ARG A 43 -4.58 5.62 -9.94
C ARG A 43 -3.51 6.53 -10.52
N ARG A 44 -2.39 6.73 -9.80
CA ARG A 44 -1.33 7.62 -10.24
C ARG A 44 -0.63 7.13 -11.49
N GLU A 45 -0.48 5.81 -11.63
CA GLU A 45 0.05 5.21 -12.85
C GLU A 45 -0.89 5.44 -14.02
N THR A 46 -2.20 5.28 -13.82
CA THR A 46 -3.19 5.43 -14.89
C THR A 46 -3.49 6.89 -15.28
N SER A 47 -3.42 7.84 -14.35
CA SER A 47 -3.79 9.25 -14.58
C SER A 47 -2.79 10.03 -15.44
N GLY A 48 -1.60 9.48 -15.70
CA GLY A 48 -0.55 10.18 -16.44
C GLY A 48 -0.66 10.13 -17.98
N GLY A 49 -1.51 9.29 -18.56
CA GLY A 49 -1.47 9.04 -20.00
C GLY A 49 -0.07 8.59 -20.45
N LYS A 50 0.57 9.29 -21.42
CA LYS A 50 1.98 9.03 -21.79
C LYS A 50 2.98 9.23 -20.63
N ALA A 51 2.60 9.93 -19.56
CA ALA A 51 3.41 10.15 -18.37
C ALA A 51 3.25 9.06 -17.29
N GLY A 52 2.26 8.15 -17.41
CA GLY A 52 2.09 7.02 -16.49
C GLY A 52 3.33 6.14 -16.49
N GLY A 53 3.70 5.62 -17.67
CA GLY A 53 4.90 4.81 -17.82
C GLY A 53 6.21 5.52 -17.43
N GLN A 54 6.26 6.86 -17.49
CA GLN A 54 7.41 7.62 -16.99
C GLN A 54 7.50 7.61 -15.47
N PHE A 55 6.37 7.66 -14.76
CA PHE A 55 6.33 7.56 -13.30
C PHE A 55 6.72 6.16 -12.84
N TRP A 56 6.18 5.10 -13.44
CA TRP A 56 6.61 3.75 -13.10
C TRP A 56 8.09 3.51 -13.37
N SER A 57 8.60 3.94 -14.54
CA SER A 57 10.02 3.85 -14.86
C SER A 57 10.89 4.58 -13.83
N LEU A 58 10.44 5.74 -13.35
CA LEU A 58 11.12 6.46 -12.29
C LEU A 58 11.15 5.65 -10.99
N VAL A 59 10.01 5.12 -10.54
CA VAL A 59 9.92 4.30 -9.32
C VAL A 59 10.83 3.08 -9.43
N GLN A 60 10.84 2.39 -10.57
CA GLN A 60 11.74 1.26 -10.81
C GLN A 60 13.22 1.66 -10.70
N SER A 61 13.59 2.85 -11.22
CA SER A 61 14.98 3.34 -11.15
C SER A 61 15.46 3.70 -9.73
N LEU A 62 14.54 3.82 -8.76
CA LEU A 62 14.91 4.04 -7.35
C LEU A 62 15.52 2.78 -6.70
N GLY A 63 15.30 1.59 -7.28
CA GLY A 63 15.84 0.34 -6.76
C GLY A 63 15.29 -0.07 -5.38
N VAL A 64 14.12 0.48 -4.99
CA VAL A 64 13.42 0.16 -3.74
C VAL A 64 12.25 -0.78 -4.00
N ARG A 65 11.77 -1.46 -2.97
CA ARG A 65 10.57 -2.28 -3.06
C ARG A 65 9.33 -1.40 -3.18
N VAL A 66 8.35 -1.89 -3.93
CA VAL A 66 7.08 -1.20 -4.13
C VAL A 66 6.02 -1.86 -3.26
N LEU A 67 5.27 -1.03 -2.54
CA LEU A 67 4.09 -1.43 -1.78
C LEU A 67 2.86 -0.76 -2.41
N PRO A 68 2.19 -1.42 -3.38
CA PRO A 68 0.98 -0.88 -3.97
C PRO A 68 -0.08 -0.64 -2.91
N ASN A 69 -0.98 0.33 -3.14
CA ASN A 69 -2.09 0.61 -2.24
C ASN A 69 -3.44 0.72 -2.97
N THR A 70 -4.52 0.53 -2.22
CA THR A 70 -5.91 0.69 -2.68
C THR A 70 -6.45 2.09 -2.34
N ALA A 71 -5.60 3.12 -2.42
CA ALA A 71 -5.98 4.47 -2.02
C ALA A 71 -7.21 4.98 -2.80
N GLY A 72 -8.16 5.51 -2.05
CA GLY A 72 -9.42 6.05 -2.55
C GLY A 72 -10.48 4.99 -2.90
N CYS A 73 -10.28 3.71 -2.54
CA CYS A 73 -11.34 2.71 -2.58
C CYS A 73 -12.29 2.90 -1.39
N HIS A 74 -13.59 2.82 -1.66
CA HIS A 74 -14.66 3.05 -0.69
C HIS A 74 -15.52 1.81 -0.41
N SER A 75 -15.18 0.68 -1.03
CA SER A 75 -15.84 -0.60 -0.79
C SER A 75 -14.86 -1.76 -0.86
N VAL A 76 -15.25 -2.90 -0.27
CA VAL A 76 -14.52 -4.17 -0.34
C VAL A 76 -14.22 -4.54 -1.80
N VAL A 77 -15.23 -4.46 -2.66
CA VAL A 77 -15.12 -4.85 -4.09
C VAL A 77 -14.10 -3.97 -4.80
N GLU A 78 -14.12 -2.65 -4.58
CA GLU A 78 -13.15 -1.73 -5.17
C GLU A 78 -11.73 -2.01 -4.69
N ALA A 79 -11.52 -2.22 -3.39
CA ALA A 79 -10.21 -2.48 -2.83
C ALA A 79 -9.63 -3.80 -3.32
N VAL A 80 -10.42 -4.88 -3.29
CA VAL A 80 -10.00 -6.20 -3.78
C VAL A 80 -9.68 -6.16 -5.28
N THR A 81 -10.53 -5.51 -6.09
CA THR A 81 -10.28 -5.37 -7.53
C THR A 81 -9.00 -4.58 -7.80
N THR A 82 -8.80 -3.47 -7.08
CA THR A 82 -7.59 -2.64 -7.21
C THR A 82 -6.34 -3.39 -6.80
N ALA A 83 -6.40 -4.20 -5.73
CA ALA A 83 -5.27 -5.02 -5.29
C ALA A 83 -4.88 -6.08 -6.34
N ARG A 84 -5.87 -6.77 -6.93
CA ARG A 84 -5.63 -7.73 -8.03
C ARG A 84 -4.98 -7.06 -9.23
N MET A 85 -5.48 -5.90 -9.66
CA MET A 85 -4.87 -5.14 -10.75
C MET A 85 -3.45 -4.67 -10.40
N ALA A 86 -3.23 -4.24 -9.16
CA ALA A 86 -1.92 -3.81 -8.70
C ALA A 86 -0.89 -4.95 -8.70
N ARG A 87 -1.29 -6.17 -8.31
CA ARG A 87 -0.45 -7.37 -8.42
C ARG A 87 0.01 -7.59 -9.86
N GLU A 88 -0.89 -7.51 -10.83
CA GLU A 88 -0.56 -7.69 -12.26
C GLU A 88 0.38 -6.59 -12.78
N VAL A 89 0.18 -5.34 -12.37
CA VAL A 89 0.98 -4.20 -12.86
C VAL A 89 2.36 -4.14 -12.21
N PHE A 90 2.45 -4.41 -10.91
CA PHE A 90 3.68 -4.21 -10.13
C PHE A 90 4.44 -5.51 -9.84
N GLY A 91 3.84 -6.67 -10.12
CA GLY A 91 4.49 -7.97 -9.97
C GLY A 91 4.83 -8.34 -8.52
N THR A 92 3.97 -7.95 -7.57
CA THR A 92 4.18 -8.19 -6.13
C THR A 92 2.89 -8.62 -5.44
N ASP A 93 3.02 -9.49 -4.44
CA ASP A 93 1.91 -9.92 -3.56
C ASP A 93 1.66 -8.94 -2.41
N TRP A 94 2.53 -7.94 -2.24
CA TRP A 94 2.36 -6.92 -1.21
C TRP A 94 1.22 -5.97 -1.55
N ILE A 95 0.37 -5.68 -0.57
CA ILE A 95 -0.68 -4.67 -0.73
C ILE A 95 -0.92 -3.90 0.55
N LYS A 96 -0.78 -2.57 0.49
CA LYS A 96 -1.29 -1.66 1.52
C LYS A 96 -2.79 -1.49 1.32
N LEU A 97 -3.54 -2.22 2.12
CA LEU A 97 -4.99 -2.27 2.02
C LEU A 97 -5.61 -1.08 2.75
N GLU A 98 -6.31 -0.26 1.98
CA GLU A 98 -7.08 0.91 2.40
C GLU A 98 -8.53 0.74 1.92
N VAL A 99 -9.48 0.78 2.86
CA VAL A 99 -10.92 0.86 2.56
C VAL A 99 -11.44 2.07 3.32
N ILE A 100 -11.78 3.14 2.61
CA ILE A 100 -12.07 4.46 3.21
C ILE A 100 -13.56 4.59 3.52
N GLY A 101 -13.88 4.72 4.81
CA GLY A 101 -15.25 4.91 5.30
C GLY A 101 -15.67 6.38 5.36
N ASN A 102 -14.75 7.29 5.66
CA ASN A 102 -15.00 8.73 5.66
C ASN A 102 -14.02 9.45 4.75
N HIS A 103 -14.53 10.22 3.78
CA HIS A 103 -13.70 10.90 2.79
C HIS A 103 -12.94 12.11 3.35
N ASP A 104 -13.55 12.84 4.30
CA ASP A 104 -12.98 14.08 4.83
C ASP A 104 -11.84 13.79 5.83
N THR A 105 -12.02 12.78 6.67
CA THR A 105 -11.02 12.38 7.66
C THR A 105 -10.08 11.29 7.16
N LEU A 106 -10.39 10.66 6.02
CA LEU A 106 -9.73 9.46 5.50
C LEU A 106 -9.79 8.25 6.45
N GLN A 107 -10.70 8.26 7.43
CA GLN A 107 -10.83 7.17 8.38
C GLN A 107 -11.25 5.87 7.66
N PRO A 108 -10.62 4.73 7.99
CA PRO A 108 -10.94 3.46 7.35
C PRO A 108 -12.31 2.93 7.80
N ASP A 109 -13.05 2.31 6.87
CA ASP A 109 -14.16 1.43 7.21
C ASP A 109 -13.57 0.10 7.72
N VAL A 110 -13.54 -0.06 9.03
CA VAL A 110 -12.93 -1.23 9.68
C VAL A 110 -13.67 -2.53 9.39
N PHE A 111 -14.97 -2.48 9.08
CA PHE A 111 -15.73 -3.69 8.75
C PHE A 111 -15.35 -4.18 7.35
N GLY A 112 -15.43 -3.29 6.36
CA GLY A 112 -15.00 -3.57 5.00
C GLY A 112 -13.50 -3.92 4.92
N LEU A 113 -12.66 -3.28 5.73
CA LEU A 113 -11.23 -3.57 5.80
C LEU A 113 -10.94 -5.01 6.21
N VAL A 114 -11.56 -5.51 7.29
CA VAL A 114 -11.36 -6.90 7.77
C VAL A 114 -11.86 -7.90 6.73
N GLU A 115 -12.99 -7.62 6.08
CA GLU A 115 -13.52 -8.46 5.02
C GLU A 115 -12.58 -8.54 3.81
N ALA A 116 -12.14 -7.38 3.31
CA ALA A 116 -11.19 -7.30 2.20
C ALA A 116 -9.86 -7.98 2.53
N ALA A 117 -9.35 -7.81 3.76
CA ALA A 117 -8.13 -8.45 4.22
C ALA A 117 -8.24 -9.98 4.17
N ARG A 118 -9.37 -10.54 4.63
CA ARG A 118 -9.61 -11.99 4.59
C ARG A 118 -9.63 -12.53 3.16
N ILE A 119 -10.30 -11.83 2.25
CA ILE A 119 -10.36 -12.21 0.83
C ILE A 119 -8.94 -12.20 0.24
N LEU A 120 -8.21 -11.10 0.40
CA LEU A 120 -6.88 -10.95 -0.19
C LEU A 120 -5.87 -11.92 0.41
N ALA A 121 -5.87 -12.13 1.72
CA ALA A 121 -5.01 -13.12 2.37
C ALA A 121 -5.28 -14.53 1.84
N SER A 122 -6.55 -14.90 1.61
CA SER A 122 -6.91 -16.20 1.01
C SER A 122 -6.45 -16.35 -0.45
N GLU A 123 -6.23 -15.22 -1.15
CA GLU A 123 -5.68 -15.15 -2.51
C GLU A 123 -4.15 -14.99 -2.51
N GLY A 124 -3.50 -15.24 -1.37
CA GLY A 124 -2.04 -15.20 -1.24
C GLY A 124 -1.44 -13.80 -1.20
N PHE A 125 -2.24 -12.74 -0.99
CA PHE A 125 -1.68 -11.41 -0.77
C PHE A 125 -1.02 -11.32 0.61
N GLU A 126 0.03 -10.53 0.66
CA GLU A 126 0.73 -10.12 1.86
C GLU A 126 0.23 -8.72 2.25
N VAL A 127 -0.78 -8.71 3.11
CA VAL A 127 -1.62 -7.52 3.38
C VAL A 127 -1.00 -6.62 4.46
N PHE A 128 -0.96 -5.32 4.18
CA PHE A 128 -0.54 -4.24 5.06
C PHE A 128 -1.77 -3.36 5.38
N PRO A 129 -2.56 -3.69 6.41
CA PRO A 129 -3.86 -3.04 6.62
C PRO A 129 -3.71 -1.66 7.26
N TYR A 130 -4.20 -0.61 6.57
CA TYR A 130 -4.37 0.73 7.12
C TYR A 130 -5.60 0.75 8.03
N THR A 131 -5.40 0.81 9.34
CA THR A 131 -6.44 0.58 10.34
C THR A 131 -6.42 1.64 11.45
N THR A 132 -7.32 1.50 12.42
CA THR A 132 -7.38 2.36 13.61
C THR A 132 -6.64 1.72 14.78
N ASP A 133 -6.50 2.47 15.87
CA ASP A 133 -5.85 2.02 17.12
C ASP A 133 -6.74 1.04 17.93
N ASP A 134 -7.82 0.54 17.34
CA ASP A 134 -8.75 -0.38 17.98
C ASP A 134 -8.14 -1.80 18.04
N LEU A 135 -7.85 -2.26 19.25
CA LEU A 135 -7.24 -3.56 19.48
C LEU A 135 -8.14 -4.74 19.04
N ILE A 136 -9.45 -4.58 19.07
CA ILE A 136 -10.39 -5.62 18.60
C ILE A 136 -10.33 -5.72 17.07
N VAL A 137 -10.22 -4.59 16.38
CA VAL A 137 -10.00 -4.58 14.92
C VAL A 137 -8.64 -5.18 14.57
N ALA A 138 -7.61 -4.83 15.33
CA ALA A 138 -6.27 -5.41 15.17
C ALA A 138 -6.28 -6.94 15.27
N GLU A 139 -6.89 -7.52 16.31
CA GLU A 139 -7.03 -8.98 16.47
C GLU A 139 -7.77 -9.60 15.28
N ARG A 140 -8.88 -8.99 14.84
CA ARG A 140 -9.65 -9.46 13.69
C ARG A 140 -8.85 -9.43 12.38
N LEU A 141 -7.96 -8.47 12.20
CA LEU A 141 -7.08 -8.39 11.02
C LEU A 141 -6.03 -9.49 11.05
N LEU A 142 -5.47 -9.81 12.23
CA LEU A 142 -4.56 -10.94 12.39
C LEU A 142 -5.27 -12.27 12.09
N ASP A 143 -6.49 -12.47 12.63
CA ASP A 143 -7.33 -13.64 12.35
C ASP A 143 -7.74 -13.75 10.87
N ALA A 144 -7.85 -12.60 10.18
CA ALA A 144 -8.11 -12.56 8.74
C ALA A 144 -6.89 -12.98 7.89
N GLY A 145 -5.71 -13.11 8.48
CA GLY A 145 -4.49 -13.59 7.83
C GLY A 145 -3.40 -12.53 7.66
N CYS A 146 -3.60 -11.30 8.14
CA CYS A 146 -2.54 -10.29 8.18
C CYS A 146 -1.45 -10.71 9.18
N ARG A 147 -0.17 -10.46 8.86
CA ARG A 147 0.97 -10.75 9.76
C ARG A 147 1.58 -9.51 10.40
N LEU A 148 1.03 -8.34 10.08
CA LEU A 148 1.40 -7.03 10.61
C LEU A 148 0.17 -6.11 10.60
N LEU A 149 0.29 -4.98 11.28
CA LEU A 149 -0.76 -3.98 11.43
C LEU A 149 -0.19 -2.58 11.19
N MET A 150 -0.98 -1.68 10.62
CA MET A 150 -0.62 -0.28 10.42
C MET A 150 -1.71 0.66 10.98
N PRO A 151 -1.78 0.83 12.31
CA PRO A 151 -2.63 1.87 12.91
C PRO A 151 -2.15 3.26 12.49
N TRP A 152 -3.09 4.20 12.33
CA TRP A 152 -2.84 5.58 11.86
C TRP A 152 -2.40 6.56 12.95
#